data_AF-A0A512JJW7-F1
#
_entry.id   AF-A0A512JJW7-F1
#
_cell.length_a   1.000
_cell.length_b   1.000
_cell.length_c   1.000
_cell.angle_alpha   90.00
_cell.angle_beta   90.00
_cell.angle_gamma   90.00
#
_symmetry.space_group_name_H-M   'P 1'
#
loop_
_entity.id
_entity.type
_entity.pdbx_description
1 polymer ?
#
loop_
_entity_poly.entity_id
_entity_poly.type
_entity_poly.pdbx_seq_one_letter_code
_entity_poly.pdbx_strand_id
1 'polypeptide(L)'
;MQVASVIGHCCADHADDTEREYRAREKLNKQEDYLLASLPLLQGKLKTLASLKGAANDASLLYRSLRAKSPKVQQQLRHLKDRSNAVLRLTETITDAKGLEVKGYGPAGYRRGSVLSRDVEFGQMRGTTALIRNYRPVVEPEDAIRTANSFNFDGDEETALNMIAEMSLKERGAAVRIVQMVDSYYEKFINRLRDFAEFWSAANIKNLNDFGTSPLNPTPFEARHIVNHKRPTVVIRQAGNEFRMLIPERLMELDREWKAFSYKN
;
A
#
# COMPACT_ATOMS: atom_id res chain seq x y z
N MET A 1 54.72 23.20 -45.83
CA MET A 1 55.03 22.76 -44.45
C MET A 1 53.90 23.27 -43.56
N GLN A 2 52.89 22.42 -43.28
CA GLN A 2 51.74 22.78 -42.45
C GLN A 2 52.05 22.42 -41.00
N VAL A 3 52.06 23.42 -40.12
CA VAL A 3 52.04 23.24 -38.67
C VAL A 3 50.57 23.26 -38.26
N ALA A 4 50.03 22.09 -37.90
CA ALA A 4 48.71 21.99 -37.28
C ALA A 4 48.87 22.26 -35.78
N SER A 5 48.09 23.23 -35.28
CA SER A 5 48.02 23.60 -33.88
C SER A 5 47.40 22.47 -33.06
N VAL A 6 48.19 21.81 -32.23
CA VAL A 6 47.72 21.06 -31.05
C VAL A 6 47.47 22.09 -29.95
N ILE A 7 46.37 22.83 -30.03
CA ILE A 7 45.89 23.70 -28.95
C ILE A 7 44.40 23.42 -28.83
N GLY A 8 44.04 22.54 -27.90
CA GLY A 8 42.64 22.19 -27.66
C GLY A 8 42.41 21.00 -26.74
N HIS A 9 43.39 20.10 -26.59
CA HIS A 9 43.17 18.89 -25.79
C HIS A 9 43.22 19.16 -24.28
N CYS A 10 44.03 20.11 -23.82
CA CYS A 10 44.20 20.40 -22.39
C CYS A 10 43.02 21.20 -21.80
N CYS A 11 42.36 22.08 -22.57
CA CYS A 11 41.25 22.90 -22.07
C CYS A 11 39.90 22.15 -22.08
N ALA A 12 39.73 21.14 -22.94
CA ALA A 12 38.53 20.30 -22.96
C ALA A 12 38.53 19.31 -21.78
N ASP A 13 39.67 18.70 -21.46
CA ASP A 13 39.80 17.79 -20.31
C ASP A 13 39.56 18.52 -18.97
N HIS A 14 40.05 19.76 -18.83
CA HIS A 14 39.80 20.59 -17.65
C HIS A 14 38.35 21.09 -17.54
N ALA A 15 37.64 21.27 -18.65
CA ALA A 15 36.22 21.62 -18.64
C ALA A 15 35.36 20.46 -18.12
N ASP A 16 35.67 19.23 -18.54
CA ASP A 16 35.02 18.01 -18.05
C ASP A 16 35.28 17.77 -16.56
N ASP A 17 36.52 18.01 -16.11
CA ASP A 17 36.87 17.89 -14.68
C ASP A 17 36.20 18.97 -13.82
N THR A 18 36.11 20.21 -14.32
CA THR A 18 35.40 21.30 -13.64
C THR A 18 33.90 21.02 -13.55
N GLU A 19 33.29 20.47 -14.61
CA GLU A 19 31.89 20.10 -14.60
C GLU A 19 31.61 18.92 -13.64
N ARG A 20 32.52 17.95 -13.57
CA ARG A 20 32.46 16.84 -12.59
C ARG A 20 32.57 17.35 -11.16
N GLU A 21 33.51 18.25 -10.88
CA GLU A 21 33.67 18.87 -9.57
C GLU A 21 32.44 19.70 -9.18
N TYR A 22 31.88 20.47 -10.11
CA TYR A 22 30.66 21.24 -9.91
C TYR A 22 29.48 20.33 -9.56
N ARG A 23 29.23 19.28 -10.35
CA ARG A 23 28.15 18.31 -10.09
C ARG A 23 28.35 17.55 -8.77
N ALA A 24 29.60 17.22 -8.43
CA ALA A 24 29.93 16.59 -7.16
C ALA A 24 29.59 17.52 -5.98
N ARG A 25 29.96 18.80 -6.07
CA ARG A 25 29.64 19.80 -5.05
C ARG A 25 28.15 20.07 -4.93
N GLU A 26 27.44 20.19 -6.05
CA GLU A 26 25.98 20.36 -6.06
C GLU A 26 25.27 19.18 -5.39
N LYS A 27 25.71 17.95 -5.67
CA LYS A 27 25.20 16.75 -5.00
C LYS A 27 25.44 16.79 -3.50
N LEU A 28 26.60 17.26 -3.05
CA LEU A 28 26.90 17.34 -1.62
C LEU A 28 26.02 18.37 -0.91
N ASN A 29 25.85 19.55 -1.49
CA ASN A 29 24.97 20.57 -0.95
C ASN A 29 23.52 20.03 -0.85
N LYS A 30 23.02 19.39 -1.91
CA LYS A 30 21.69 18.75 -1.89
C LYS A 30 21.54 17.71 -0.76
N GLN A 31 22.58 16.93 -0.50
CA GLN A 31 22.57 15.93 0.59
C GLN A 31 22.59 16.59 1.96
N GLU A 32 23.39 17.63 2.15
CA GLU A 32 23.44 18.40 3.40
C GLU A 32 22.10 19.07 3.68
N ASP A 33 21.55 19.81 2.71
CA ASP A 33 20.25 20.48 2.81
C ASP A 33 19.13 19.49 3.17
N TYR A 34 19.12 18.32 2.52
CA TYR A 34 18.13 17.29 2.80
C TYR A 34 18.26 16.72 4.22
N LEU A 35 19.48 16.43 4.66
CA LEU A 35 19.71 15.88 6.00
C LEU A 35 19.41 16.90 7.08
N LEU A 36 19.81 18.16 6.91
CA LEU A 36 19.48 19.27 7.80
C LEU A 36 17.97 19.41 7.97
N ALA A 37 17.20 19.34 6.88
CA ALA A 37 15.75 19.41 6.93
C ALA A 37 15.09 18.16 7.56
N SER A 38 15.70 16.98 7.41
CA SER A 38 15.03 15.70 7.71
C SER A 38 15.39 15.09 9.05
N LEU A 39 16.64 15.25 9.52
CA LEU A 39 17.13 14.65 10.76
C LEU A 39 16.39 15.16 12.01
N PRO A 40 16.16 16.48 12.18
CA PRO A 40 15.41 16.99 13.33
C PRO A 40 13.99 16.40 13.45
N LEU A 41 13.42 15.94 12.33
CA LEU A 41 12.07 15.38 12.26
C LEU A 41 12.02 13.88 12.62
N LEU A 42 13.16 13.20 12.75
CA LEU A 42 13.23 11.75 12.93
C LEU A 42 12.53 11.29 14.22
N GLN A 43 12.68 12.04 15.31
CA GLN A 43 12.00 11.76 16.58
C GLN A 43 10.49 11.93 16.47
N GLY A 44 10.02 12.93 15.74
CA GLY A 44 8.60 13.11 15.43
C GLY A 44 8.04 11.92 14.63
N LYS A 45 8.77 11.49 13.59
CA LYS A 45 8.42 10.32 12.77
C LYS A 45 8.33 9.03 13.61
N LEU A 46 9.27 8.83 14.54
CA LEU A 46 9.24 7.69 15.48
C LEU A 46 8.02 7.71 16.40
N LYS A 47 7.64 8.88 16.94
CA LYS A 47 6.44 9.04 17.76
C LYS A 47 5.16 8.71 16.98
N THR A 48 5.04 9.17 15.74
CA THR A 48 3.93 8.81 14.87
C THR A 48 3.92 7.32 14.51
N LEU A 49 5.07 6.68 14.22
CA LEU A 49 5.09 5.23 14.01
C LEU A 49 4.65 4.47 15.27
N ALA A 50 4.98 4.99 16.46
CA ALA A 50 4.52 4.43 17.71
C ALA A 50 3.01 4.62 17.95
N SER A 51 2.43 5.77 17.58
CA SER A 51 0.98 6.01 17.71
C SER A 51 0.16 5.03 16.84
N LEU A 52 0.68 4.69 15.65
CA LEU A 52 0.05 3.77 14.71
C LEU A 52 0.09 2.29 15.12
N LYS A 53 0.85 1.91 16.16
CA LYS A 53 0.90 0.52 16.66
C LYS A 53 -0.49 -0.01 17.05
N GLY A 54 -1.34 0.84 17.62
CA GLY A 54 -2.71 0.46 17.98
C GLY A 54 -3.52 0.04 16.75
N ALA A 55 -3.51 0.87 15.72
CA ALA A 55 -4.19 0.59 14.46
C ALA A 55 -3.62 -0.65 13.74
N ALA A 56 -2.30 -0.84 13.77
CA ALA A 56 -1.67 -2.05 13.22
C ALA A 56 -2.13 -3.35 13.94
N ASN A 57 -2.27 -3.30 15.26
CA ASN A 57 -2.78 -4.42 16.06
C ASN A 57 -4.25 -4.71 15.73
N ASP A 58 -5.08 -3.68 15.65
CA ASP A 58 -6.49 -3.79 15.25
C ASP A 58 -6.64 -4.44 13.87
N ALA A 59 -5.84 -4.00 12.89
CA ALA A 59 -5.81 -4.60 11.56
C ALA A 59 -5.37 -6.08 11.59
N SER A 60 -4.38 -6.42 12.42
CA SER A 60 -3.93 -7.81 12.60
C SER A 60 -5.03 -8.71 13.15
N LEU A 61 -5.78 -8.22 14.14
CA LEU A 61 -6.91 -8.95 14.74
C LEU A 61 -8.04 -9.16 13.73
N LEU A 62 -8.44 -8.12 13.01
CA LEU A 62 -9.46 -8.23 11.96
C LEU A 62 -9.04 -9.19 10.85
N TYR A 63 -7.80 -9.07 10.37
CA TYR A 63 -7.27 -9.94 9.33
C TYR A 63 -7.26 -11.42 9.75
N ARG A 64 -6.79 -11.72 10.97
CA ARG A 64 -6.79 -13.08 11.51
C ARG A 64 -8.21 -13.61 11.70
N SER A 65 -9.12 -12.78 12.22
CA SER A 65 -10.52 -13.15 12.43
C SER A 65 -11.23 -13.45 11.10
N LEU A 66 -11.02 -12.63 10.05
CA LEU A 66 -11.56 -12.89 8.71
C LEU A 66 -11.05 -14.21 8.15
N ARG A 67 -9.74 -14.45 8.25
CA ARG A 67 -9.11 -15.69 7.78
C ARG A 67 -9.62 -16.92 8.52
N ALA A 68 -9.85 -16.82 9.82
CA ALA A 68 -10.32 -17.93 10.65
C ALA A 68 -11.82 -18.22 10.46
N LYS A 69 -12.66 -17.17 10.46
CA LYS A 69 -14.12 -17.31 10.48
C LYS A 69 -14.77 -17.29 9.09
N SER A 70 -14.09 -16.77 8.07
CA SER A 70 -14.62 -16.75 6.69
C SER A 70 -13.55 -17.07 5.64
N PRO A 71 -12.81 -18.20 5.77
CA PRO A 71 -11.71 -18.55 4.87
C PRO A 71 -12.16 -18.71 3.42
N LYS A 72 -13.33 -19.30 3.19
CA LYS A 72 -13.90 -19.53 1.85
C LYS A 72 -14.25 -18.21 1.15
N VAL A 73 -14.92 -17.28 1.85
CA VAL A 73 -15.19 -15.93 1.34
C VAL A 73 -13.88 -15.20 1.04
N GLN A 74 -12.91 -15.22 1.96
CA GLN A 74 -11.61 -14.57 1.75
C GLN A 74 -10.89 -15.15 0.52
N GLN A 75 -10.94 -16.48 0.34
CA GLN A 75 -10.35 -17.14 -0.83
C GLN A 75 -11.06 -16.77 -2.12
N GLN A 76 -12.39 -16.74 -2.14
CA GLN A 76 -13.20 -16.31 -3.28
C GLN A 76 -12.87 -14.88 -3.69
N LEU A 77 -12.88 -13.94 -2.74
CA LEU A 77 -12.57 -12.53 -3.01
C LEU A 77 -11.12 -12.33 -3.45
N ARG A 78 -10.16 -13.05 -2.85
CA ARG A 78 -8.76 -13.04 -3.30
C ARG A 78 -8.63 -13.51 -4.74
N HIS A 79 -9.37 -14.54 -5.11
CA HIS A 79 -9.33 -15.07 -6.46
C HIS A 79 -9.88 -14.06 -7.49
N LEU A 80 -10.90 -13.28 -7.14
CA LEU A 80 -11.38 -12.15 -7.95
C LEU A 80 -10.33 -11.03 -8.04
N LYS A 81 -9.73 -10.67 -6.91
CA LYS A 81 -8.61 -9.71 -6.88
C LYS A 81 -7.50 -10.12 -7.87
N ASP A 82 -7.08 -11.38 -7.84
CA ASP A 82 -5.95 -11.85 -8.63
C ASP A 82 -6.29 -12.09 -10.12
N ARG A 83 -7.55 -12.42 -10.47
CA ARG A 83 -7.96 -12.71 -11.87
C ARG A 83 -8.65 -11.57 -12.60
N SER A 84 -9.41 -10.72 -11.90
CA SER A 84 -10.25 -9.68 -12.50
C SER A 84 -9.92 -8.28 -11.98
N ASN A 85 -8.70 -8.07 -11.49
CA ASN A 85 -8.25 -6.78 -10.93
C ASN A 85 -9.24 -6.21 -9.88
N ALA A 86 -9.76 -7.10 -9.03
CA ALA A 86 -10.73 -6.79 -7.99
C ALA A 86 -12.11 -6.28 -8.49
N VAL A 87 -12.42 -6.44 -9.77
CA VAL A 87 -13.79 -6.20 -10.28
C VAL A 87 -14.71 -7.34 -9.85
N LEU A 88 -15.80 -7.00 -9.16
CA LEU A 88 -16.84 -7.94 -8.73
C LEU A 88 -17.78 -8.18 -9.91
N ARG A 89 -17.60 -9.31 -10.59
CA ARG A 89 -18.35 -9.65 -11.80
C ARG A 89 -18.83 -11.10 -11.74
N LEU A 90 -20.07 -11.32 -12.17
CA LEU A 90 -20.66 -12.65 -12.38
C LEU A 90 -21.11 -12.74 -13.84
N THR A 91 -21.12 -13.94 -14.40
CA THR A 91 -21.58 -14.18 -15.77
C THR A 91 -22.91 -14.91 -15.72
N GLU A 92 -23.92 -14.33 -16.35
CA GLU A 92 -25.22 -14.93 -16.61
C GLU A 92 -25.18 -15.65 -17.96
N THR A 93 -25.64 -16.89 -18.00
CA THR A 93 -25.83 -17.64 -19.26
C THR A 93 -27.28 -17.49 -19.71
N ILE A 94 -27.47 -17.02 -20.95
CA ILE A 94 -28.80 -16.69 -21.52
C ILE A 94 -29.33 -17.84 -22.39
N THR A 95 -28.46 -18.55 -23.12
CA THR A 95 -28.85 -19.72 -23.95
C THR A 95 -27.80 -20.83 -23.92
N ASP A 96 -28.23 -22.09 -23.94
CA ASP A 96 -27.38 -23.27 -24.17
C ASP A 96 -26.95 -23.35 -25.66
N ALA A 97 -25.85 -24.05 -25.96
CA ALA A 97 -25.40 -24.44 -27.30
C ALA A 97 -26.49 -25.01 -28.24
N LYS A 98 -27.62 -25.49 -27.70
CA LYS A 98 -28.81 -25.96 -28.44
C LYS A 98 -29.91 -24.90 -28.68
N GLY A 99 -29.69 -23.63 -28.29
CA GLY A 99 -30.64 -22.54 -28.51
C GLY A 99 -31.86 -22.53 -27.61
N LEU A 100 -31.87 -23.35 -26.55
CA LEU A 100 -32.90 -23.34 -25.51
C LEU A 100 -32.49 -22.38 -24.38
N GLU A 101 -33.45 -21.63 -23.84
CA GLU A 101 -33.25 -20.82 -22.62
C GLU A 101 -32.89 -21.76 -21.47
N VAL A 102 -31.64 -21.73 -21.03
CA VAL A 102 -31.18 -22.47 -19.86
C VAL A 102 -30.70 -21.45 -18.85
N LYS A 103 -31.40 -21.36 -17.72
CA LYS A 103 -30.93 -20.64 -16.52
C LYS A 103 -29.76 -21.44 -15.91
N GLY A 104 -28.58 -21.33 -16.51
CA GLY A 104 -27.34 -21.99 -16.08
C GLY A 104 -26.32 -20.98 -15.54
N TYR A 105 -25.75 -21.26 -14.37
CA TYR A 105 -24.88 -20.33 -13.66
C TYR A 105 -23.44 -20.86 -13.61
N GLY A 106 -22.44 -20.05 -13.97
CA GLY A 106 -21.03 -20.49 -14.04
C GLY A 106 -20.03 -19.35 -13.77
N PRO A 107 -18.78 -19.68 -13.44
CA PRO A 107 -17.72 -18.69 -13.21
C PRO A 107 -17.39 -17.92 -14.50
N ALA A 108 -16.91 -16.67 -14.34
CA ALA A 108 -16.61 -15.77 -15.45
C ALA A 108 -15.70 -16.42 -16.51
N GLY A 109 -16.10 -16.32 -17.78
CA GLY A 109 -15.35 -16.86 -18.93
C GLY A 109 -15.83 -18.21 -19.47
N TYR A 110 -16.99 -18.72 -19.03
CA TYR A 110 -17.59 -19.93 -19.60
C TYR A 110 -18.13 -19.66 -21.03
N ARG A 111 -17.26 -19.71 -22.05
CA ARG A 111 -17.64 -19.63 -23.47
C ARG A 111 -17.42 -20.99 -24.14
N ARG A 112 -18.45 -21.83 -24.18
CA ARG A 112 -18.51 -23.01 -25.07
C ARG A 112 -19.59 -22.77 -26.13
N GLY A 113 -19.20 -22.42 -27.36
CA GLY A 113 -20.11 -22.35 -28.52
C GLY A 113 -21.08 -21.15 -28.55
N SER A 114 -22.23 -21.34 -29.21
CA SER A 114 -23.35 -20.41 -29.47
C SER A 114 -24.13 -19.96 -28.22
N VAL A 115 -23.46 -19.93 -27.08
CA VAL A 115 -24.01 -19.58 -25.77
C VAL A 115 -23.96 -18.06 -25.62
N LEU A 116 -25.13 -17.40 -25.63
CA LEU A 116 -25.22 -16.00 -25.27
C LEU A 116 -24.98 -15.89 -23.76
N SER A 117 -24.03 -15.07 -23.36
CA SER A 117 -23.73 -14.78 -21.97
C SER A 117 -23.60 -13.28 -21.76
N ARG A 118 -23.97 -12.81 -20.57
CA ARG A 118 -23.86 -11.42 -20.17
C ARG A 118 -23.10 -11.33 -18.86
N ASP A 119 -22.15 -10.41 -18.80
CA ASP A 119 -21.48 -10.07 -17.56
C ASP A 119 -22.32 -9.06 -16.78
N VAL A 120 -22.52 -9.35 -15.49
CA VAL A 120 -23.15 -8.47 -14.51
C VAL A 120 -22.06 -7.98 -13.55
N GLU A 121 -21.86 -6.67 -13.50
CA GLU A 121 -20.86 -6.03 -12.66
C GLU A 121 -21.50 -5.41 -11.42
N PHE A 122 -20.89 -5.64 -10.26
CA PHE A 122 -21.32 -5.16 -8.95
C PHE A 122 -20.38 -4.06 -8.41
N GLY A 123 -19.50 -3.55 -9.27
CA GLY A 123 -18.51 -2.54 -8.94
C GLY A 123 -17.12 -3.11 -8.63
N GLN A 124 -16.21 -2.22 -8.25
CA GLN A 124 -14.84 -2.58 -7.88
C GLN A 124 -14.73 -2.77 -6.37
N MET A 125 -14.10 -3.87 -5.96
CA MET A 125 -13.78 -4.14 -4.57
C MET A 125 -12.62 -3.26 -4.12
N ARG A 126 -12.81 -2.61 -2.97
CA ARG A 126 -11.83 -1.77 -2.30
C ARG A 126 -11.13 -2.54 -1.18
N GLY A 127 -9.98 -2.03 -0.75
CA GLY A 127 -9.25 -2.62 0.37
C GLY A 127 -8.68 -4.01 0.10
N THR A 128 -8.06 -4.15 -1.06
CA THR A 128 -7.50 -5.42 -1.53
C THR A 128 -6.37 -5.96 -0.62
N THR A 129 -5.77 -5.10 0.21
CA THR A 129 -4.80 -5.46 1.25
C THR A 129 -5.37 -6.49 2.24
N ALA A 130 -6.66 -6.42 2.58
CA ALA A 130 -7.33 -7.39 3.47
C ALA A 130 -7.32 -8.84 2.91
N LEU A 131 -7.08 -8.97 1.61
CA LEU A 131 -7.05 -10.24 0.89
C LEU A 131 -5.64 -10.72 0.60
N ILE A 132 -4.58 -10.01 0.98
CA ILE A 132 -3.20 -10.50 0.83
C ILE A 132 -3.01 -11.79 1.66
N ARG A 133 -2.24 -12.76 1.12
CA ARG A 133 -2.06 -14.07 1.77
C ARG A 133 -1.36 -14.01 3.13
N ASN A 134 -0.43 -13.08 3.30
CA ASN A 134 0.41 -12.94 4.48
C ASN A 134 0.51 -11.46 4.89
N TYR A 135 -0.63 -10.79 5.08
CA TYR A 135 -0.60 -9.41 5.57
C TYR A 135 -0.13 -9.38 7.03
N ARG A 136 0.89 -8.55 7.32
CA ARG A 136 1.54 -8.45 8.64
C ARG A 136 1.61 -6.99 9.10
N PRO A 137 0.46 -6.36 9.42
CA PRO A 137 0.40 -4.92 9.71
C PRO A 137 1.27 -4.50 10.90
N VAL A 138 1.50 -5.38 11.88
CA VAL A 138 2.35 -5.09 13.04
C VAL A 138 3.84 -5.02 12.69
N VAL A 139 4.28 -5.81 11.71
CA VAL A 139 5.71 -5.90 11.34
C VAL A 139 6.10 -4.78 10.37
N GLU A 140 5.20 -4.36 9.48
CA GLU A 140 5.49 -3.30 8.50
C GLU A 140 6.06 -2.00 9.10
N PRO A 141 5.53 -1.44 10.21
CA PRO A 141 6.11 -0.24 10.82
C PRO A 141 7.40 -0.52 11.62
N GLU A 142 7.68 -1.77 12.02
CA GLU A 142 8.91 -2.12 12.74
C GLU A 142 10.15 -1.94 11.86
N ASP A 143 10.04 -2.18 10.55
CA ASP A 143 11.12 -1.92 9.60
C ASP A 143 11.49 -0.42 9.57
N ALA A 144 10.49 0.47 9.56
CA ALA A 144 10.70 1.92 9.64
C ALA A 144 11.32 2.35 10.97
N ILE A 145 10.81 1.82 12.09
CA ILE A 145 11.34 2.12 13.43
C ILE A 145 12.79 1.65 13.56
N ARG A 146 13.11 0.42 13.13
CA ARG A 146 14.47 -0.13 13.21
C ARG A 146 15.44 0.69 12.37
N THR A 147 15.04 1.06 11.15
CA THR A 147 15.85 1.89 10.27
C THR A 147 16.06 3.29 10.85
N ALA A 148 15.03 3.93 11.39
CA ALA A 148 15.16 5.22 12.06
C ALA A 148 16.07 5.15 13.30
N ASN A 149 15.90 4.13 14.14
CA ASN A 149 16.71 3.94 15.35
C ASN A 149 18.20 3.65 15.03
N SER A 150 18.51 3.08 13.87
CA SER A 150 19.92 2.88 13.46
C SER A 150 20.71 4.18 13.29
N PHE A 151 20.01 5.32 13.17
CA PHE A 151 20.64 6.63 13.05
C PHE A 151 21.07 7.21 14.42
N ASN A 152 20.49 6.71 15.52
CA ASN A 152 20.74 7.15 16.90
C ASN A 152 20.79 8.68 17.07
N PHE A 153 19.89 9.40 16.39
CA PHE A 153 19.83 10.85 16.43
C PHE A 153 18.68 11.31 17.33
N ASP A 154 19.03 12.08 18.36
CA ASP A 154 18.10 12.74 19.25
C ASP A 154 18.61 14.16 19.49
N GLY A 155 18.12 15.11 18.69
CA GLY A 155 18.63 16.47 18.66
C GLY A 155 17.83 17.39 17.75
N ASP A 156 18.18 18.66 17.81
CA ASP A 156 17.63 19.74 17.02
C ASP A 156 18.48 20.00 15.76
N GLU A 157 18.17 21.09 15.05
CA GLU A 157 18.88 21.49 13.83
C GLU A 157 20.38 21.72 14.07
N GLU A 158 20.77 22.29 15.21
CA GLU A 158 22.17 22.50 15.58
C GLU A 158 22.91 21.16 15.77
N THR A 159 22.26 20.22 16.45
CA THR A 159 22.79 18.85 16.60
C THR A 159 22.91 18.15 15.25
N ALA A 160 21.93 18.34 14.36
CA ALA A 160 21.97 17.79 13.00
C ALA A 160 23.13 18.37 12.18
N LEU A 161 23.35 19.68 12.24
CA LEU A 161 24.46 20.36 11.56
C LEU A 161 25.81 19.79 12.02
N ASN A 162 26.03 19.69 13.33
CA ASN A 162 27.27 19.15 13.89
C ASN A 162 27.51 17.70 13.43
N MET A 163 26.46 16.87 13.49
CA MET A 163 26.54 15.48 13.03
C MET A 163 26.88 15.39 11.52
N ILE A 164 26.28 16.24 10.68
CA ILE A 164 26.52 16.24 9.23
C ILE A 164 27.93 16.75 8.89
N ALA A 165 28.45 17.71 9.67
CA ALA A 165 29.80 18.24 9.51
C ALA A 165 30.88 17.18 9.80
N GLU A 166 30.59 16.23 10.70
CA GLU A 166 31.48 15.12 11.05
C GLU A 166 31.41 13.93 10.06
N MET A 167 30.38 13.86 9.21
CA MET A 167 30.22 12.76 8.24
C MET A 167 31.16 12.86 7.04
N SER A 168 31.78 11.75 6.67
CA SER A 168 32.39 11.59 5.35
C SER A 168 31.34 11.60 4.22
N LEU A 169 31.78 11.83 2.98
CA LEU A 169 30.90 11.81 1.79
C LEU A 169 30.12 10.49 1.65
N LYS A 170 30.75 9.37 2.01
CA LYS A 170 30.15 8.04 1.94
C LYS A 170 29.07 7.87 3.01
N GLU A 171 29.34 8.32 4.23
CA GLU A 171 28.40 8.28 5.35
C GLU A 171 27.20 9.18 5.08
N ARG A 172 27.42 10.39 4.56
CA ARG A 172 26.35 11.31 4.16
C ARG A 172 25.42 10.72 3.10
N GLY A 173 25.99 10.13 2.05
CA GLY A 173 25.20 9.43 1.03
C GLY A 173 24.43 8.22 1.59
N ALA A 174 24.97 7.52 2.58
CA ALA A 174 24.26 6.44 3.27
C ALA A 174 23.12 6.99 4.15
N ALA A 175 23.37 8.09 4.86
CA ALA A 175 22.40 8.76 5.71
C ALA A 175 21.16 9.21 4.93
N VAL A 176 21.37 9.86 3.78
CA VAL A 176 20.25 10.27 2.90
C VAL A 176 19.39 9.07 2.53
N ARG A 177 20.01 7.96 2.10
CA ARG A 177 19.28 6.73 1.74
C ARG A 177 18.51 6.13 2.91
N ILE A 178 19.09 6.13 4.12
CA ILE A 178 18.43 5.62 5.32
C ILE A 178 17.18 6.44 5.63
N VAL A 179 17.28 7.77 5.65
CA VAL A 179 16.16 8.66 5.93
C VAL A 179 15.06 8.51 4.85
N GLN A 180 15.43 8.43 3.57
CA GLN A 180 14.49 8.14 2.48
C GLN A 180 13.79 6.78 2.66
N MET A 181 14.52 5.78 3.17
CA MET A 181 13.98 4.44 3.39
C MET A 181 12.96 4.42 4.53
N VAL A 182 13.18 5.21 5.61
CA VAL A 182 12.17 5.41 6.67
C VAL A 182 10.88 5.97 6.08
N ASP A 183 10.97 7.00 5.26
CA ASP A 183 9.81 7.63 4.62
C ASP A 183 9.09 6.66 3.67
N SER A 184 9.84 5.92 2.86
CA SER A 184 9.28 4.91 1.95
C SER A 184 8.55 3.79 2.70
N TYR A 185 9.12 3.31 3.81
CA TYR A 185 8.47 2.30 4.64
C TYR A 185 7.20 2.83 5.30
N TYR A 186 7.22 4.06 5.81
CA TYR A 186 6.02 4.70 6.36
C TYR A 186 4.93 4.85 5.30
N GLU A 187 5.24 5.41 4.12
CA GLU A 187 4.26 5.61 3.06
C GLU A 187 3.63 4.30 2.61
N LYS A 188 4.45 3.27 2.44
CA LYS A 188 3.97 1.93 2.11
C LYS A 188 3.05 1.37 3.19
N PHE A 189 3.43 1.49 4.46
CA PHE A 189 2.64 1.02 5.60
C PHE A 189 1.31 1.76 5.71
N ILE A 190 1.31 3.09 5.74
CA ILE A 190 0.08 3.89 5.92
C ILE A 190 -0.87 3.71 4.74
N ASN A 191 -0.36 3.60 3.51
CA ASN A 191 -1.19 3.34 2.33
C ASN A 191 -1.86 1.97 2.38
N ARG A 192 -1.12 0.94 2.80
CA ARG A 192 -1.68 -0.41 2.99
C ARG A 192 -2.69 -0.46 4.12
N LEU A 193 -2.43 0.22 5.23
CA LEU A 193 -3.33 0.25 6.37
C LEU A 193 -4.64 0.97 6.02
N ARG A 194 -4.56 2.08 5.28
CA ARG A 194 -5.74 2.78 4.76
C ARG A 194 -6.53 1.95 3.76
N ASP A 195 -5.87 1.35 2.77
CA ASP A 195 -6.52 0.41 1.85
C ASP A 195 -7.19 -0.73 2.65
N PHE A 196 -6.48 -1.34 3.60
CA PHE A 196 -7.08 -2.35 4.48
C PHE A 196 -8.34 -1.86 5.20
N ALA A 197 -8.36 -0.63 5.71
CA ALA A 197 -9.54 -0.03 6.33
C ALA A 197 -10.71 0.14 5.34
N GLU A 198 -10.44 0.53 4.09
CA GLU A 198 -11.46 0.67 3.05
C GLU A 198 -12.22 -0.62 2.75
N PHE A 199 -11.60 -1.78 2.98
CA PHE A 199 -12.27 -3.08 2.85
C PHE A 199 -13.52 -3.16 3.73
N TRP A 200 -13.48 -2.54 4.90
CA TRP A 200 -14.54 -2.57 5.90
C TRP A 200 -15.55 -1.43 5.75
N SER A 201 -15.35 -0.54 4.77
CA SER A 201 -16.25 0.59 4.53
C SER A 201 -17.67 0.15 4.17
N ALA A 202 -18.66 0.94 4.57
CA ALA A 202 -20.07 0.66 4.24
C ALA A 202 -20.30 0.46 2.73
N ALA A 203 -19.65 1.28 1.90
CA ALA A 203 -19.75 1.16 0.44
C ALA A 203 -19.17 -0.16 -0.08
N ASN A 204 -17.98 -0.57 0.38
CA ASN A 204 -17.38 -1.83 -0.05
C ASN A 204 -18.20 -3.03 0.44
N ILE A 205 -18.64 -3.02 1.71
CA ILE A 205 -19.48 -4.10 2.27
C ILE A 205 -20.80 -4.21 1.51
N LYS A 206 -21.40 -3.09 1.08
CA LYS A 206 -22.59 -3.12 0.21
C LYS A 206 -22.30 -3.81 -1.13
N ASN A 207 -21.21 -3.43 -1.81
CA ASN A 207 -20.84 -4.07 -3.09
C ASN A 207 -20.58 -5.57 -2.92
N LEU A 208 -19.90 -5.96 -1.83
CA LEU A 208 -19.66 -7.36 -1.49
C LEU A 208 -20.97 -8.11 -1.21
N ASN A 209 -21.94 -7.47 -0.57
CA ASN A 209 -23.25 -8.06 -0.35
C ASN A 209 -24.01 -8.25 -1.66
N ASP A 210 -24.10 -7.20 -2.49
CA ASP A 210 -24.80 -7.24 -3.77
C ASP A 210 -24.22 -8.35 -4.67
N PHE A 211 -22.89 -8.50 -4.68
CA PHE A 211 -22.19 -9.61 -5.33
C PHE A 211 -22.46 -10.97 -4.65
N GLY A 212 -22.39 -11.01 -3.32
CA GLY A 212 -22.47 -12.23 -2.51
C GLY A 212 -23.85 -12.89 -2.53
N THR A 213 -24.91 -12.07 -2.50
CA THR A 213 -26.32 -12.51 -2.45
C THR A 213 -26.96 -12.59 -3.84
N SER A 214 -26.22 -12.24 -4.89
CA SER A 214 -26.70 -12.39 -6.26
C SER A 214 -27.08 -13.86 -6.52
N PRO A 215 -28.24 -14.14 -7.14
CA PRO A 215 -28.60 -15.49 -7.57
C PRO A 215 -27.58 -16.11 -8.53
N LEU A 216 -26.75 -15.29 -9.19
CA LEU A 216 -25.70 -15.72 -10.10
C LEU A 216 -24.44 -16.23 -9.38
N ASN A 217 -24.33 -16.04 -8.06
CA ASN A 217 -23.13 -16.40 -7.31
C ASN A 217 -23.15 -17.89 -6.95
N PRO A 218 -22.23 -18.71 -7.49
CA PRO A 218 -22.22 -20.15 -7.23
C PRO A 218 -21.82 -20.49 -5.78
N THR A 219 -21.17 -19.57 -5.07
CA THR A 219 -20.79 -19.71 -3.67
C THR A 219 -21.31 -18.50 -2.89
N PRO A 220 -22.63 -18.43 -2.65
CA PRO A 220 -23.25 -17.26 -2.08
C PRO A 220 -22.74 -17.00 -0.66
N PHE A 221 -22.73 -15.72 -0.30
CA PHE A 221 -22.46 -15.25 1.06
C PHE A 221 -23.19 -13.93 1.29
N GLU A 222 -23.46 -13.61 2.54
CA GLU A 222 -24.03 -12.31 2.90
C GLU A 222 -22.95 -11.45 3.55
N ALA A 223 -22.99 -10.14 3.30
CA ALA A 223 -22.14 -9.17 3.97
C ALA A 223 -23.00 -7.99 4.45
N ARG A 224 -22.87 -7.58 5.72
CA ARG A 224 -23.68 -6.50 6.28
C ARG A 224 -22.81 -5.54 7.06
N HIS A 225 -23.06 -4.26 6.87
CA HIS A 225 -22.46 -3.18 7.64
C HIS A 225 -23.53 -2.58 8.55
N ILE A 226 -23.42 -2.83 9.85
CA ILE A 226 -24.41 -2.45 10.86
C ILE A 226 -23.79 -1.35 11.73
N VAL A 227 -24.44 -0.20 11.84
CA VAL A 227 -23.97 0.90 12.68
C VAL A 227 -24.86 1.00 13.93
N ASN A 228 -24.30 0.67 15.09
CA ASN A 228 -24.96 0.83 16.39
C ASN A 228 -24.20 1.87 17.20
N HIS A 229 -24.84 2.96 17.63
CA HIS A 229 -24.20 4.03 18.43
C HIS A 229 -22.86 4.52 17.83
N LYS A 230 -22.84 4.81 16.52
CA LYS A 230 -21.64 5.21 15.75
C LYS A 230 -20.53 4.16 15.65
N ARG A 231 -20.75 2.94 16.13
CA ARG A 231 -19.78 1.84 16.10
C ARG A 231 -20.15 0.85 14.99
N PRO A 232 -19.37 0.79 13.89
CA PRO A 232 -19.69 -0.10 12.78
C PRO A 232 -19.28 -1.54 13.11
N THR A 233 -20.21 -2.45 12.88
CA THR A 233 -20.00 -3.89 12.96
C THR A 233 -20.16 -4.47 11.57
N VAL A 234 -19.17 -5.24 11.12
CA VAL A 234 -19.27 -6.01 9.87
C VAL A 234 -19.63 -7.45 10.19
N VAL A 235 -20.64 -7.96 9.48
CA VAL A 235 -21.07 -9.35 9.53
C VAL A 235 -20.88 -9.97 8.16
N ILE A 236 -20.19 -11.10 8.07
CA ILE A 236 -20.08 -11.90 6.84
C ILE A 236 -20.53 -13.32 7.17
N ARG A 237 -21.47 -13.86 6.40
CA ARG A 237 -22.05 -15.19 6.63
C ARG A 237 -21.94 -16.07 5.40
N GLN A 238 -21.47 -17.30 5.59
CA GLN A 238 -21.44 -18.30 4.53
C GLN A 238 -21.53 -19.72 5.12
N ALA A 239 -22.54 -20.49 4.69
CA ALA A 239 -22.70 -21.91 4.99
C ALA A 239 -22.47 -22.27 6.47
N GLY A 240 -23.15 -21.57 7.39
CA GLY A 240 -23.07 -21.79 8.83
C GLY A 240 -21.89 -21.10 9.54
N ASN A 241 -20.93 -20.52 8.82
CA ASN A 241 -19.87 -19.70 9.42
C ASN A 241 -20.30 -18.23 9.47
N GLU A 242 -20.01 -17.57 10.59
CA GLU A 242 -20.23 -16.14 10.79
C GLU A 242 -18.93 -15.45 11.23
N PHE A 243 -18.45 -14.52 10.42
CA PHE A 243 -17.57 -13.46 10.88
C PHE A 243 -18.44 -12.31 11.37
N ARG A 244 -18.22 -11.88 12.61
CA ARG A 244 -18.85 -10.69 13.18
C ARG A 244 -17.82 -9.98 14.02
N MET A 245 -17.48 -8.76 13.62
CA MET A 245 -16.48 -7.95 14.29
C MET A 245 -16.90 -6.50 14.31
N LEU A 246 -16.69 -5.86 15.46
CA LEU A 246 -16.66 -4.41 15.53
C LEU A 246 -15.42 -3.91 14.78
N ILE A 247 -15.60 -2.90 13.92
CA ILE A 247 -14.51 -2.23 13.24
C ILE A 247 -13.95 -1.14 14.17
N PRO A 248 -12.68 -1.24 14.58
CA PRO A 248 -12.08 -0.27 15.50
C PRO A 248 -12.05 1.15 14.91
N GLU A 249 -12.40 2.14 15.73
CA GLU A 249 -12.45 3.56 15.36
C GLU A 249 -11.10 4.08 14.86
N ARG A 250 -10.00 3.60 15.47
CA ARG A 250 -8.62 3.93 15.07
C ARG A 250 -8.29 3.58 13.61
N LEU A 251 -8.97 2.60 13.02
CA LEU A 251 -8.80 2.27 11.60
C LEU A 251 -9.64 3.18 10.68
N MET A 252 -10.71 3.77 11.20
CA MET A 252 -11.58 4.66 10.43
C MET A 252 -11.07 6.09 10.40
N GLU A 253 -10.34 6.51 11.44
CA GLU A 253 -9.75 7.84 11.59
C GLU A 253 -8.29 7.90 11.12
N LEU A 254 -7.89 7.00 10.23
CA LEU A 254 -6.52 6.96 9.71
C LEU A 254 -6.23 8.12 8.77
N ASP A 255 -5.55 9.13 9.29
CA ASP A 255 -4.99 10.21 8.49
C ASP A 255 -3.50 10.01 8.18
N ARG A 256 -3.04 10.60 7.07
CA ARG A 256 -1.60 10.68 6.78
C ARG A 256 -1.04 11.80 7.64
N GLU A 257 -0.25 11.43 8.65
CA GLU A 257 0.40 12.38 9.55
C GLU A 257 1.62 13.06 8.90
N TRP A 258 2.31 12.41 7.96
CA TRP A 258 3.37 13.08 7.18
C TRP A 258 3.43 12.62 5.71
N LYS A 259 4.09 13.41 4.86
CA LYS A 259 4.45 13.04 3.49
C LYS A 259 5.97 12.92 3.39
N ALA A 260 6.47 11.96 2.62
CA ALA A 260 7.91 11.80 2.43
C ALA A 260 8.54 13.10 1.90
N PHE A 261 9.72 13.45 2.41
CA PHE A 261 10.50 14.54 1.83
C PHE A 261 11.05 14.09 0.48
N SER A 262 10.74 14.85 -0.59
CA SER A 262 11.27 14.53 -1.91
C SER A 262 12.72 15.00 -2.01
N TYR A 263 13.66 14.09 -1.90
CA TYR A 263 15.02 14.32 -2.39
C TYR A 263 14.99 14.28 -3.93
N LYS A 264 15.12 15.43 -4.58
CA LYS A 264 15.27 15.50 -6.04
C LYS A 264 16.75 15.39 -6.37
N ASN A 265 17.14 14.30 -7.03
CA ASN A 265 18.48 14.13 -7.60
C ASN A 265 18.78 15.27 -8.58
#